data_AF-A0AAU8UL34-F1
#
_entry.id   AF-A0AAU8UL34-F1
#
_cell.length_a   1.000
_cell.length_b   1.000
_cell.length_c   1.000
_cell.angle_alpha   90.00
_cell.angle_beta   90.00
_cell.angle_gamma   90.00
#
_symmetry.space_group_name_H-M   'P 1'
#
loop_
_entity.id
_entity.type
_entity.pdbx_description
1 polymer ?
#
loop_
_entity_poly.entity_id
_entity_poly.type
_entity_poly.pdbx_seq_one_letter_code
_entity_poly.pdbx_strand_id
1 'polypeptide(L)' 'MVNWQYLIEEMYDHASDDAEPMAKYQRNQFPFLGIKSQMRRDIFKPYLKEAKAEAKLRFMENPNQAIIVDPKS' A
#
# COMPACT_ATOMS: atom_id res chain seq x y z
N MET A 1 -0.40 11.78 10.40
CA MET A 1 0.54 10.91 9.67
C MET A 1 0.24 11.01 8.18
N VAL A 2 1.12 10.51 7.31
CA VAL A 2 0.87 10.51 5.84
C VAL A 2 -0.05 9.34 5.49
N ASN A 3 -0.85 9.46 4.42
CA ASN A 3 -1.83 8.43 3.96
C ASN A 3 -1.27 6.99 3.98
N TRP A 4 -0.01 6.80 3.56
CA TRP A 4 0.63 5.49 3.54
C TRP A 4 0.98 4.93 4.93
N GLN A 5 1.22 5.77 5.93
CA GLN A 5 1.49 5.30 7.29
C GLN A 5 0.24 4.67 7.90
N TYR A 6 -0.92 5.31 7.75
CA TYR A 6 -2.19 4.77 8.21
C TYR A 6 -2.53 3.43 7.53
N LEU A 7 -2.27 3.33 6.23
CA LEU A 7 -2.42 2.06 5.50
C LEU A 7 -1.55 0.94 6.11
N ILE A 8 -0.30 1.25 6.43
CA ILE A 8 0.61 0.26 7.03
C ILE A 8 0.10 -0.15 8.41
N GLU A 9 -0.24 0.81 9.27
CA GLU A 9 -0.79 0.53 10.60
C GLU A 9 -2.04 -0.36 10.52
N GLU A 10 -3.00 -0.01 9.65
CA GLU A 10 -4.22 -0.80 9.49
C GLU A 10 -3.95 -2.22 8.96
N MET A 11 -2.94 -2.40 8.10
CA MET A 11 -2.52 -3.74 7.67
C MET A 11 -1.93 -4.55 8.84
N TYR A 12 -1.10 -3.94 9.69
CA TYR A 12 -0.53 -4.62 10.86
C TYR A 12 -1.62 -4.99 11.89
N ASP A 13 -2.63 -4.14 12.08
CA ASP A 13 -3.76 -4.40 12.97
C ASP A 13 -4.64 -5.59 12.51
N HIS A 14 -4.58 -5.93 11.22
CA HIS A 14 -5.28 -7.06 10.61
C HIS A 14 -4.39 -8.30 10.41
N ALA A 15 -3.23 -8.37 11.08
CA ALA A 15 -2.41 -9.57 11.06
C ALA A 15 -3.19 -10.80 11.56
N SER A 16 -2.90 -11.96 10.99
CA SER A 16 -3.60 -13.21 11.29
C SER A 16 -2.66 -14.41 11.37
N ASP A 17 -3.18 -15.49 11.95
CA ASP A 17 -2.46 -16.78 12.11
C ASP A 17 -2.11 -17.45 10.78
N ASP A 18 -2.68 -16.98 9.66
CA ASP A 18 -2.34 -17.46 8.31
C ASP A 18 -0.92 -17.02 7.86
N ALA A 19 -0.21 -16.21 8.65
CA ALA A 19 1.13 -15.71 8.35
C ALA A 19 2.14 -16.82 8.07
N GLU A 20 2.23 -17.81 8.95
CA GLU A 20 3.17 -18.93 8.85
C GLU A 20 2.93 -19.81 7.60
N PRO A 21 1.70 -20.29 7.32
CA PRO A 21 1.47 -21.08 6.12
C PRO A 21 1.72 -20.28 4.82
N MET A 22 1.44 -18.97 4.81
CA MET A 22 1.75 -18.11 3.65
C MET A 22 3.26 -17.93 3.45
N ALA A 23 4.03 -17.75 4.53
CA ALA A 23 5.48 -17.70 4.46
C ALA A 23 6.05 -19.03 3.93
N LYS A 24 5.56 -20.16 4.44
CA LYS A 24 5.99 -21.50 4.01
C LYS A 24 5.70 -21.73 2.52
N TYR A 25 4.53 -21.31 2.03
CA TYR A 25 4.19 -21.37 0.61
C TYR A 25 5.24 -20.66 -0.26
N GLN A 26 5.74 -19.52 0.22
CA GLN A 26 6.79 -18.73 -0.43
C GLN A 26 8.21 -19.17 -0.04
N ARG A 27 8.38 -20.42 0.43
CA ARG A 27 9.67 -21.01 0.87
C ARG A 27 10.38 -20.18 1.95
N ASN A 28 9.61 -19.54 2.82
CA ASN A 28 10.07 -18.68 3.92
C ASN A 28 11.00 -17.53 3.48
N GLN A 29 10.89 -17.08 2.22
CA GLN A 29 11.72 -15.98 1.71
C GLN A 29 11.30 -14.61 2.26
N PHE A 30 10.05 -14.50 2.71
CA PHE A 30 9.50 -13.26 3.26
C PHE A 30 8.61 -13.58 4.46
N PRO A 31 8.62 -12.73 5.50
CA PRO A 31 7.57 -12.74 6.51
C PRO A 31 6.25 -12.24 5.90
N PHE A 32 5.14 -12.77 6.40
CA PHE A 32 3.80 -12.37 5.98
C PHE A 32 2.97 -11.93 7.18
N LEU A 33 2.00 -11.05 6.96
CA LEU A 33 1.00 -10.68 7.97
C LEU A 33 -0.20 -11.65 8.00
N GLY A 34 -0.28 -12.64 7.09
CA GLY A 34 -1.42 -13.56 7.02
C GLY A 34 -2.67 -13.00 6.32
N ILE A 35 -2.62 -11.75 5.84
CA ILE A 35 -3.80 -11.09 5.24
C ILE A 35 -4.12 -11.68 3.87
N LYS A 36 -5.29 -12.32 3.78
CA LYS A 36 -5.82 -12.89 2.53
C LYS A 36 -6.13 -11.80 1.51
N SER A 37 -6.09 -12.19 0.23
CA SER A 37 -6.18 -11.26 -0.89
C SER A 37 -7.43 -10.38 -0.89
N GLN A 38 -8.60 -10.88 -0.47
CA GLN A 38 -9.83 -10.08 -0.44
C GLN A 38 -9.74 -8.99 0.63
N MET A 39 -9.44 -9.36 1.88
CA MET A 39 -9.28 -8.40 2.98
C MET A 39 -8.19 -7.36 2.70
N ARG A 40 -7.04 -7.77 2.15
CA ARG A 40 -6.00 -6.82 1.75
C ARG A 40 -6.50 -5.80 0.72
N ARG A 41 -7.32 -6.22 -0.25
CA ARG A 41 -7.92 -5.31 -1.24
C ARG A 41 -8.91 -4.35 -0.58
N ASP A 42 -9.71 -4.86 0.36
CA ASP A 42 -10.72 -4.06 1.05
C ASP A 42 -10.08 -2.99 1.93
N ILE A 43 -9.02 -3.33 2.68
CA ILE A 43 -8.20 -2.37 3.43
C ILE A 43 -7.55 -1.37 2.47
N PHE A 44 -6.90 -1.81 1.40
CA PHE A 44 -6.12 -0.93 0.51
C PHE A 44 -6.98 0.05 -0.32
N LYS A 45 -8.19 -0.34 -0.70
CA LYS A 45 -9.06 0.39 -1.64
C LYS A 45 -9.33 1.86 -1.24
N PRO A 46 -9.74 2.19 0.01
CA PRO A 46 -9.95 3.58 0.42
C PRO A 46 -8.67 4.42 0.27
N TYR A 47 -7.53 3.93 0.76
CA TYR A 47 -6.24 4.62 0.67
C TYR A 47 -5.81 4.90 -0.78
N LEU A 48 -6.02 3.93 -1.68
CA LEU A 48 -5.75 4.12 -3.12
C LEU A 48 -6.65 5.19 -3.74
N LYS A 49 -7.95 5.22 -3.36
CA LYS A 49 -8.90 6.21 -3.87
C LYS A 49 -8.46 7.62 -3.48
N GLU A 50 -8.05 7.81 -2.23
CA GLU A 50 -7.54 9.08 -1.72
C GLU A 50 -6.24 9.50 -2.42
N ALA A 51 -5.28 8.59 -2.54
CA ALA A 51 -4.02 8.85 -3.24
C ALA A 51 -4.24 9.26 -4.71
N LYS A 52 -5.21 8.65 -5.39
CA LYS A 52 -5.58 9.03 -6.77
C LYS A 52 -6.22 10.42 -6.84
N ALA A 53 -7.06 10.77 -5.88
CA ALA A 53 -7.67 12.10 -5.82
C ALA A 53 -6.60 13.18 -5.59
N GLU A 54 -5.67 12.94 -4.66
CA GLU A 54 -4.53 13.83 -4.40
C GLU A 54 -3.64 13.97 -5.64
N ALA A 55 -3.28 12.86 -6.29
CA ALA A 55 -2.48 12.89 -7.51
C ALA A 55 -3.17 13.70 -8.64
N LYS A 56 -4.50 13.60 -8.76
CA LYS A 56 -5.27 14.39 -9.73
C LYS A 56 -5.21 15.88 -9.39
N LEU A 57 -5.36 16.26 -8.13
CA LEU A 57 -5.25 17.66 -7.69
C LEU A 57 -3.86 18.22 -8.01
N ARG A 58 -2.80 17.49 -7.63
CA ARG A 58 -1.41 17.88 -7.93
C ARG A 58 -1.16 18.07 -9.43
N PHE A 59 -1.72 17.18 -10.25
CA PHE A 59 -1.63 17.30 -11.71
C PHE A 59 -2.37 18.54 -12.23
N MET A 60 -3.54 18.86 -11.69
CA MET A 60 -4.30 20.06 -12.07
C MET A 60 -3.58 21.35 -11.65
N GLU A 61 -2.90 21.34 -10.49
CA GLU A 61 -2.13 22.48 -10.00
C GLU A 61 -0.85 22.71 -10.80
N ASN A 62 -0.15 21.64 -11.18
CA ASN A 62 1.10 21.71 -11.94
C ASN A 62 1.17 20.64 -13.05
N PRO A 63 0.50 20.86 -14.20
CA PRO A 63 0.39 19.86 -15.26
C PRO A 63 1.72 19.56 -15.98
N ASN A 64 2.69 20.47 -15.87
CA ASN A 64 4.03 20.32 -16.46
C ASN A 64 5.06 19.73 -15.48
N GLN A 65 4.66 19.41 -14.24
CA GLN A 65 5.56 18.76 -13.28
C GLN A 65 5.76 17.30 -13.69
N ALA A 66 7.01 16.90 -13.89
CA ALA A 66 7.35 15.52 -14.21
C ALA A 66 6.81 14.58 -13.11
N ILE A 67 5.96 13.64 -13.51
CA ILE A 67 5.31 12.65 -12.61
C ILE A 67 6.37 11.65 -12.08
N ILE A 68 7.52 11.55 -12.75
CA ILE A 68 8.69 10.81 -12.34
C ILE A 68 9.81 11.84 -12.17
N VAL A 69 10.17 12.17 -10.93
CA VAL A 69 11.48 12.77 -10.66
C VAL A 69 12.49 11.64 -10.78
N ASP A 70 13.36 11.73 -11.78
CA ASP A 70 14.52 10.86 -11.90
C ASP A 70 15.29 10.99 -10.57
N PRO A 71 15.54 9.92 -9.79
CA PRO A 71 16.18 10.02 -8.48
C PRO A 71 17.67 10.40 -8.56
N LYS A 72 18.15 10.81 -9.74
CA LYS A 72 19.52 11.26 -10.01
C LYS A 72 19.48 12.56 -10.82
N SER A 73 19.29 13.67 -10.13
CA SER A 73 19.77 14.99 -10.54
C SER A 73 20.37 15.69 -9.33
#